data_AF-A0A0F9SCG3-F1
#
_entry.id   AF-A0A0F9SCG3-F1
#
_cell.length_a   1.000
_cell.length_b   1.000
_cell.length_c   1.000
_cell.angle_alpha   90.00
_cell.angle_beta   90.00
_cell.angle_gamma   90.00
#
_symmetry.space_group_name_H-M   'P 1'
#
loop_
_entity.id
_entity.type
_entity.pdbx_description
1 polymer ?
#
loop_
_entity_poly.entity_id
_entity_poly.type
_entity_poly.pdbx_seq_one_letter_code
_entity_poly.pdbx_strand_id
1 'polypeptide(L)'
;MPTGYTGDIAKGITFKQFALGCSRAFGALITMRDDSTDKPIPDEFLPSVYHAEALVEAKAELERVEKISLSEALDLAEEEYEAEKRHIDSAVEANSKLMAQYNAMLEQAQAWQPPTPGHNELKEFMVKQIKSSIEFDGMGAYYKENPAVRVLAADWLEQKRAKALKDIDYHTKEYKKEVDRVNGRNQWVKALRNSLV
;
A
#
# COMPACT_ATOMS: atom_id res chain seq x y z
N MET A 1 14.42 20.67 -29.39
CA MET A 1 14.96 19.51 -28.67
C MET A 1 14.09 18.31 -28.95
N PRO A 2 14.63 17.15 -29.35
CA PRO A 2 13.85 15.93 -29.49
C PRO A 2 13.26 15.52 -28.13
N THR A 3 12.07 14.92 -28.14
CA THR A 3 11.48 14.35 -26.92
C THR A 3 12.05 12.96 -26.70
N GLY A 4 11.79 12.38 -25.52
CA GLY A 4 12.16 10.98 -25.24
C GLY A 4 11.58 9.98 -26.25
N TYR A 5 10.49 10.33 -26.97
CA TYR A 5 9.87 9.47 -27.98
C TYR A 5 10.41 9.71 -29.40
N THR A 6 10.91 10.91 -29.71
CA THR A 6 11.37 11.26 -31.07
C THR A 6 12.89 11.23 -31.23
N GLY A 7 13.65 11.14 -30.13
CA GLY A 7 15.12 11.11 -30.16
C GLY A 7 15.71 9.99 -31.02
N ASP A 8 15.09 8.82 -31.03
CA ASP A 8 15.58 7.66 -31.78
C ASP A 8 15.23 7.70 -33.28
N ILE A 9 14.37 8.62 -33.73
CA ILE A 9 14.06 8.80 -35.17
C ILE A 9 15.35 9.14 -35.93
N ALA A 10 16.22 9.98 -35.36
CA ALA A 10 17.51 10.33 -35.96
C ALA A 10 18.46 9.13 -36.10
N LYS A 11 18.22 8.04 -35.35
CA LYS A 11 18.99 6.79 -35.42
C LYS A 11 18.43 5.81 -36.47
N GLY A 12 17.39 6.18 -37.21
CA GLY A 12 16.83 5.38 -38.30
C GLY A 12 15.91 4.24 -37.86
N ILE A 13 15.18 4.40 -36.74
CA ILE A 13 14.20 3.39 -36.31
C ILE A 13 13.04 3.24 -37.30
N THR A 14 12.44 2.06 -37.30
CA THR A 14 11.23 1.74 -38.08
C THR A 14 9.97 2.40 -37.49
N PHE A 15 8.92 2.55 -38.29
CA PHE A 15 7.62 3.03 -37.81
C PHE A 15 7.06 2.14 -36.68
N LYS A 16 7.23 0.81 -36.79
CA LYS A 16 6.83 -0.14 -35.74
C LYS A 16 7.54 0.13 -34.41
N GLN A 17 8.85 0.35 -34.45
CA GLN A 17 9.63 0.71 -33.25
C GLN A 17 9.16 2.04 -32.66
N PHE A 18 8.92 3.06 -33.49
CA PHE A 18 8.41 4.35 -33.05
C PHE A 18 7.02 4.23 -32.39
N ALA A 19 6.07 3.55 -33.05
CA ALA A 19 4.71 3.36 -32.54
C ALA A 19 4.69 2.59 -31.21
N LEU A 20 5.49 1.52 -31.09
CA LEU A 20 5.66 0.77 -29.83
C LEU A 20 6.32 1.63 -28.73
N GLY A 21 7.28 2.49 -29.08
CA GLY A 21 7.86 3.47 -28.17
C GLY A 21 6.81 4.39 -27.57
N CYS A 22 6.04 5.06 -28.43
CA CYS A 22 4.95 5.96 -28.02
C CYS A 22 3.86 5.25 -27.22
N SER A 23 3.58 3.97 -27.54
CA SER A 23 2.52 3.21 -26.88
C SER A 23 2.72 3.02 -25.37
N ARG A 24 3.96 3.15 -24.86
CA ARG A 24 4.26 3.13 -23.41
C ARG A 24 3.64 4.30 -22.63
N ALA A 25 3.24 5.37 -23.31
CA ALA A 25 2.51 6.48 -22.71
C ALA A 25 0.99 6.26 -22.65
N PHE A 26 0.48 5.11 -23.12
CA PHE A 26 -0.96 4.89 -23.31
C PHE A 26 -1.40 3.46 -22.98
N GLY A 27 -2.71 3.32 -22.73
CA GLY A 27 -3.41 2.04 -22.72
C GLY A 27 -2.74 0.97 -21.85
N ALA A 28 -2.55 -0.21 -22.44
CA ALA A 28 -2.05 -1.40 -21.73
C ALA A 28 -0.58 -1.32 -21.27
N LEU A 29 0.18 -0.35 -21.77
CA LEU A 29 1.61 -0.20 -21.54
C LEU A 29 1.96 1.02 -20.68
N ILE A 30 0.97 1.74 -20.14
CA ILE A 30 1.19 2.91 -19.27
C ILE A 30 2.04 2.57 -18.03
N THR A 31 1.96 1.34 -17.54
CA THR A 31 2.78 0.84 -16.42
C THR A 31 4.26 0.73 -16.77
N MET A 32 4.60 0.79 -18.07
CA MET A 32 5.97 0.79 -18.58
C MET A 32 6.43 2.19 -19.02
N ARG A 33 5.69 3.26 -18.69
CA ARG A 33 6.04 4.64 -19.08
C ARG A 33 7.40 5.07 -18.54
N ASP A 34 7.66 4.74 -17.28
CA ASP A 34 8.86 5.15 -16.55
C ASP A 34 9.95 4.05 -16.60
N ASP A 35 9.69 2.94 -17.30
CA ASP A 35 10.70 1.92 -17.59
C ASP A 35 11.71 2.42 -18.64
N SER A 36 12.89 1.81 -18.67
CA SER A 36 13.86 2.04 -19.75
C SER A 36 13.23 1.77 -21.12
N THR A 37 13.54 2.61 -22.12
CA THR A 37 13.09 2.46 -23.51
C THR A 37 13.48 1.11 -24.13
N ASP A 38 14.59 0.53 -23.65
CA ASP A 38 15.13 -0.75 -24.10
C ASP A 38 14.43 -1.96 -23.47
N LYS A 39 13.62 -1.76 -22.42
CA LYS A 39 12.90 -2.85 -21.76
C LYS A 39 11.88 -3.45 -22.73
N PRO A 40 11.95 -4.74 -23.09
CA PRO A 40 11.07 -5.32 -24.07
C PRO A 40 9.61 -5.26 -23.60
N ILE A 41 8.71 -4.87 -24.49
CA ILE A 41 7.27 -5.01 -24.26
C ILE A 41 6.96 -6.50 -24.32
N PRO A 42 6.42 -7.12 -23.26
CA PRO A 42 6.15 -8.55 -23.25
C PRO A 42 5.08 -8.91 -24.28
N ASP A 43 5.14 -10.15 -24.77
CA ASP A 43 4.15 -10.71 -25.68
C ASP A 43 2.82 -11.00 -24.95
N GLU A 44 2.93 -11.32 -23.67
CA GLU A 44 1.82 -11.62 -22.78
C GLU A 44 2.11 -11.09 -21.37
N PHE A 45 1.13 -10.42 -20.79
CA PHE A 45 1.08 -10.10 -19.37
C PHE A 45 0.45 -11.26 -18.61
N LEU A 46 0.94 -11.49 -17.40
CA LEU A 46 0.38 -12.47 -16.46
C LEU A 46 -0.36 -11.74 -15.33
N PRO A 47 -1.48 -12.28 -14.83
CA PRO A 47 -2.11 -11.79 -13.61
C PRO A 47 -1.16 -11.85 -12.42
N SER A 48 -1.26 -10.90 -11.51
CA SER A 48 -0.57 -10.99 -10.22
C SER A 48 -1.05 -12.20 -9.43
N VAL A 49 -0.12 -12.92 -8.81
CA VAL A 49 -0.43 -14.08 -7.96
C VAL A 49 -1.01 -13.69 -6.60
N TYR A 50 -0.84 -12.42 -6.19
CA TYR A 50 -1.22 -11.93 -4.86
C TYR A 50 -2.64 -12.33 -4.42
N HIS A 51 -3.65 -12.03 -5.25
CA HIS A 51 -5.03 -12.37 -4.89
C HIS A 51 -5.35 -13.86 -5.00
N ALA A 52 -4.62 -14.61 -5.83
CA ALA A 52 -4.77 -16.06 -5.89
C ALA A 52 -4.20 -16.72 -4.63
N GLU A 53 -3.02 -16.29 -4.18
CA GLU A 53 -2.36 -16.77 -2.96
C GLU A 53 -3.18 -16.38 -1.72
N ALA A 54 -3.58 -15.11 -1.59
CA ALA A 54 -4.41 -14.65 -0.48
C ALA A 54 -5.77 -15.37 -0.41
N LEU A 55 -6.34 -15.78 -1.55
CA LEU A 55 -7.55 -16.59 -1.58
C LEU A 55 -7.32 -18.02 -1.03
N VAL A 56 -6.16 -18.62 -1.32
CA VAL A 56 -5.78 -19.92 -0.76
C VAL A 56 -5.62 -19.81 0.75
N GLU A 57 -4.91 -18.79 1.21
CA GLU A 57 -4.72 -18.52 2.64
C GLU A 57 -6.05 -18.29 3.37
N ALA A 58 -6.95 -17.47 2.81
CA ALA A 58 -8.25 -17.21 3.41
C ALA A 58 -9.14 -18.46 3.51
N LYS A 59 -9.05 -19.38 2.52
CA LYS A 59 -9.74 -20.68 2.57
C LYS A 59 -9.15 -21.60 3.63
N ALA A 60 -7.83 -21.67 3.73
CA ALA A 60 -7.15 -22.45 4.75
C ALA A 60 -7.48 -21.93 6.15
N GLU A 61 -7.56 -20.60 6.31
CA GLU A 61 -7.96 -19.97 7.56
C GLU A 61 -9.41 -20.30 7.94
N LEU A 62 -10.35 -20.26 6.98
CA LEU A 62 -11.72 -20.67 7.23
C LEU A 62 -11.78 -22.13 7.72
N GLU A 63 -11.08 -23.05 7.04
CA GLU A 63 -11.03 -24.46 7.43
C GLU A 63 -10.40 -24.65 8.82
N ARG A 64 -9.37 -23.87 9.15
CA ARG A 64 -8.74 -23.88 10.47
C ARG A 64 -9.75 -23.43 11.54
N VAL A 65 -10.38 -22.27 11.35
CA VAL A 65 -11.34 -21.69 12.29
C VAL A 65 -12.53 -22.62 12.54
N GLU A 66 -13.00 -23.32 11.51
CA GLU A 66 -14.10 -24.30 11.65
C GLU A 66 -13.77 -25.52 12.50
N LYS A 67 -12.48 -25.79 12.73
CA LYS A 67 -12.00 -26.90 13.57
C LYS A 67 -11.69 -26.49 15.01
N ILE A 68 -11.64 -25.19 15.29
CA ILE A 68 -11.33 -24.67 16.63
C ILE A 68 -12.50 -24.97 17.57
N SER A 69 -12.21 -25.64 18.69
CA SER A 69 -13.20 -25.86 19.75
C SER A 69 -13.47 -24.57 20.54
N LEU A 70 -14.59 -24.52 21.25
CA LEU A 70 -14.92 -23.35 22.08
C LEU A 70 -13.89 -23.11 23.21
N SER A 71 -13.26 -24.17 23.73
CA SER A 71 -12.20 -24.05 24.73
C SER A 71 -10.94 -23.43 24.13
N GLU A 72 -10.49 -23.92 22.98
CA GLU A 72 -9.33 -23.34 22.28
C GLU A 72 -9.61 -21.89 21.85
N ALA A 73 -10.84 -21.59 21.41
CA ALA A 73 -11.25 -20.24 21.07
C ALA A 73 -11.18 -19.29 22.27
N LEU A 74 -11.47 -19.78 23.48
CA LEU A 74 -11.33 -18.97 24.70
C LEU A 74 -9.86 -18.60 24.95
N ASP A 75 -8.97 -19.59 24.86
CA ASP A 75 -7.53 -19.37 25.06
C ASP A 75 -6.95 -18.41 24.01
N LEU A 76 -7.30 -18.61 22.75
CA LEU A 76 -6.87 -17.74 21.64
C LEU A 76 -7.44 -16.32 21.74
N ALA A 77 -8.71 -16.17 22.15
CA ALA A 77 -9.33 -14.86 22.34
C ALA A 77 -8.66 -14.08 23.49
N GLU A 78 -8.30 -14.75 24.59
CA GLU A 78 -7.59 -14.10 25.69
C GLU A 78 -6.15 -13.76 25.31
N GLU A 79 -5.46 -14.62 24.53
CA GLU A 79 -4.13 -14.31 23.99
C GLU A 79 -4.15 -13.05 23.10
N GLU A 80 -5.10 -12.97 22.17
CA GLU A 80 -5.26 -11.80 21.29
C GLU A 80 -5.62 -10.55 22.09
N TYR A 81 -6.50 -10.66 23.09
CA TYR A 81 -6.84 -9.55 23.98
C TYR A 81 -5.62 -9.01 24.71
N GLU A 82 -4.84 -9.88 25.36
CA GLU A 82 -3.65 -9.47 26.10
C GLU A 82 -2.55 -8.94 25.17
N ALA A 83 -2.44 -9.45 23.94
CA ALA A 83 -1.55 -8.92 22.93
C ALA A 83 -1.95 -7.50 22.49
N GLU A 84 -3.23 -7.27 22.19
CA GLU A 84 -3.73 -5.95 21.79
C GLU A 84 -3.61 -4.94 22.93
N LYS A 85 -3.90 -5.36 24.16
CA LYS A 85 -3.71 -4.52 25.34
C LYS A 85 -2.24 -4.08 25.48
N ARG A 86 -1.29 -5.01 25.37
CA ARG A 86 0.15 -4.68 25.40
C ARG A 86 0.56 -3.75 24.25
N HIS A 87 -0.01 -3.97 23.07
CA HIS A 87 0.22 -3.11 21.91
C HIS A 87 -0.27 -1.68 22.16
N ILE A 88 -1.50 -1.51 22.63
CA ILE A 88 -2.09 -0.20 22.97
C ILE A 88 -1.25 0.50 24.05
N ASP A 89 -0.91 -0.19 25.14
CA ASP A 89 -0.10 0.39 26.22
C ASP A 89 1.26 0.87 25.69
N SER A 90 1.92 0.05 24.88
CA SER A 90 3.21 0.39 24.25
C SER A 90 3.08 1.54 23.26
N ALA A 91 2.00 1.58 22.47
CA ALA A 91 1.75 2.64 21.50
C ALA A 91 1.49 3.98 22.18
N VAL A 92 0.72 3.99 23.28
CA VAL A 92 0.48 5.18 24.11
C VAL A 92 1.79 5.71 24.70
N GLU A 93 2.63 4.83 25.26
CA GLU A 93 3.93 5.22 25.82
C GLU A 93 4.86 5.77 24.75
N ALA A 94 4.99 5.06 23.62
CA ALA A 94 5.82 5.48 22.49
C ALA A 94 5.35 6.83 21.92
N ASN A 95 4.04 7.03 21.78
CA ASN A 95 3.47 8.28 21.32
C ASN A 95 3.79 9.42 22.30
N SER A 96 3.65 9.19 23.60
CA SER A 96 3.98 10.20 24.61
C SER A 96 5.45 10.62 24.54
N LYS A 97 6.37 9.67 24.36
CA LYS A 97 7.81 9.94 24.18
C LYS A 97 8.08 10.74 22.91
N LEU A 98 7.47 10.35 21.78
CA LEU A 98 7.61 11.04 20.51
C LEU A 98 7.09 12.47 20.58
N MET A 99 5.92 12.69 21.18
CA MET A 99 5.36 14.03 21.36
C MET A 99 6.24 14.90 22.24
N ALA A 100 6.87 14.35 23.28
CA ALA A 100 7.84 15.09 24.09
C ALA A 100 9.06 15.51 23.25
N GLN A 101 9.58 14.63 22.40
CA GLN A 101 10.71 14.95 21.50
C GLN A 101 10.35 16.01 20.47
N TYR A 102 9.18 15.91 19.83
CA TYR A 102 8.69 16.92 18.89
C TYR A 102 8.51 18.27 19.56
N ASN A 103 7.90 18.32 20.74
CA ASN A 103 7.71 19.58 21.47
C ASN A 103 9.05 20.21 21.89
N ALA A 104 10.02 19.41 22.34
CA ALA A 104 11.35 19.90 22.68
C ALA A 104 12.12 20.44 21.47
N MET A 105 11.98 19.81 20.30
CA MET A 105 12.58 20.30 19.06
C MET A 105 11.86 21.55 18.54
N LEU A 106 10.53 21.60 18.65
CA LEU A 106 9.73 22.75 18.28
C LEU A 106 10.13 23.98 19.08
N GLU A 107 10.32 23.83 20.39
CA GLU A 107 10.80 24.90 21.28
C GLU A 107 12.17 25.42 20.82
N GLN A 108 13.12 24.53 20.53
CA GLN A 108 14.44 24.91 20.01
C GLN A 108 14.35 25.63 18.65
N ALA A 109 13.55 25.11 17.72
CA ALA A 109 13.36 25.72 16.41
C ALA A 109 12.71 27.11 16.51
N GLN A 110 11.78 27.30 17.45
CA GLN A 110 11.15 28.59 17.72
C GLN A 110 12.10 29.58 18.40
N ALA A 111 12.95 29.11 19.32
CA ALA A 111 13.93 29.94 20.02
C ALA A 111 15.14 30.29 19.15
N TRP A 112 15.46 29.48 18.14
CA TRP A 112 16.61 29.69 17.26
C TRP A 112 16.53 31.03 16.53
N GLN A 113 17.60 31.83 16.60
CA GLN A 113 17.73 33.08 15.85
C GLN A 113 18.42 32.78 14.53
N PRO A 114 17.75 32.94 13.38
CA PRO A 114 18.37 32.70 12.08
C PRO A 114 19.58 33.63 11.87
N PRO A 115 20.72 33.13 11.36
CA PRO A 115 21.95 33.91 11.28
C PRO A 115 21.90 35.00 10.21
N THR A 116 21.01 34.87 9.22
CA THR A 116 20.78 35.89 8.19
C THR A 116 19.29 35.92 7.81
N PRO A 117 18.80 37.00 7.18
CA PRO A 117 17.41 37.09 6.72
C PRO A 117 17.00 35.95 5.77
N GLY A 118 17.92 35.42 4.96
CA GLY A 118 17.66 34.30 4.05
C GLY A 118 17.36 32.97 4.76
N HIS A 119 17.59 32.87 6.07
CA HIS A 119 17.28 31.68 6.87
C HIS A 119 15.95 31.79 7.62
N ASN A 120 15.22 32.90 7.49
CA ASN A 120 13.90 33.04 8.12
C ASN A 120 12.91 32.01 7.56
N GLU A 121 12.87 31.82 6.24
CA GLU A 121 12.03 30.82 5.59
C GLU A 121 12.40 29.40 6.03
N LEU A 122 13.68 29.13 6.29
CA LEU A 122 14.13 27.85 6.83
C LEU A 122 13.56 27.60 8.24
N LYS A 123 13.61 28.61 9.13
CA LYS A 123 13.02 28.51 10.47
C LYS A 123 11.51 28.25 10.39
N GLU A 124 10.80 29.03 9.57
CA GLU A 124 9.37 28.86 9.37
C GLU A 124 9.02 27.47 8.84
N PHE A 125 9.81 26.98 7.87
CA PHE A 125 9.65 25.65 7.31
C PHE A 125 9.88 24.57 8.37
N MET A 126 10.95 24.63 9.16
CA MET A 126 11.23 23.69 10.25
C MET A 126 10.06 23.61 11.25
N VAL A 127 9.58 24.78 11.71
CA VAL A 127 8.44 24.87 12.63
C VAL A 127 7.18 24.27 12.01
N LYS A 128 6.91 24.56 10.73
CA LYS A 128 5.77 24.01 10.01
C LYS A 128 5.84 22.48 9.91
N GLN A 129 7.00 21.92 9.54
CA GLN A 129 7.17 20.47 9.44
C GLN A 129 6.89 19.78 10.78
N ILE A 130 7.46 20.28 11.88
CA ILE A 130 7.27 19.69 13.22
C ILE A 130 5.80 19.75 13.63
N LYS A 131 5.11 20.88 13.41
CA LYS A 131 3.68 20.99 13.73
C LYS A 131 2.82 20.01 12.93
N SER A 132 3.09 19.86 11.63
CA SER A 132 2.39 18.88 10.79
C SER A 132 2.63 17.45 11.25
N SER A 133 3.85 17.11 11.67
CA SER A 133 4.16 15.81 12.26
C SER A 133 3.44 15.59 13.59
N ILE A 134 3.37 16.59 14.48
CA ILE A 134 2.59 16.48 15.73
C ILE A 134 1.12 16.19 15.45
N GLU A 135 0.53 16.87 14.47
CA GLU A 135 -0.88 16.65 14.07
C GLU A 135 -1.12 15.25 13.53
N PHE A 136 -0.23 14.77 12.65
CA PHE A 136 -0.38 13.46 12.01
C PHE A 136 -0.02 12.29 12.93
N ASP A 137 1.07 12.41 13.68
CA ASP A 137 1.59 11.33 14.53
C ASP A 137 0.95 11.30 15.92
N GLY A 138 0.23 12.36 16.33
CA GLY A 138 -0.35 12.56 17.67
C GLY A 138 -1.51 11.62 18.05
N MET A 139 -1.37 10.33 17.78
CA MET A 139 -2.41 9.31 17.92
C MET A 139 -2.59 8.76 19.34
N GLY A 140 -1.89 9.28 20.34
CA GLY A 140 -1.95 8.76 21.72
C GLY A 140 -3.35 8.80 22.34
N ALA A 141 -4.18 9.80 21.98
CA ALA A 141 -5.57 9.87 22.42
C ALA A 141 -6.43 8.77 21.77
N TYR A 142 -6.25 8.53 20.46
CA TYR A 142 -6.94 7.49 19.72
C TYR A 142 -6.75 6.11 20.38
N TYR A 143 -5.50 5.74 20.71
CA TYR A 143 -5.24 4.46 21.39
C TYR A 143 -5.88 4.37 22.78
N LYS A 144 -5.93 5.47 23.54
CA LYS A 144 -6.58 5.49 24.86
C LYS A 144 -8.11 5.39 24.77
N GLU A 145 -8.70 6.00 23.76
CA GLU A 145 -10.15 6.02 23.53
C GLU A 145 -10.66 4.70 22.91
N ASN A 146 -9.75 3.89 22.35
CA ASN A 146 -10.06 2.60 21.75
C ASN A 146 -9.30 1.48 22.50
N PRO A 147 -9.65 1.20 23.77
CA PRO A 147 -8.99 0.15 24.55
C PRO A 147 -9.28 -1.24 23.98
N ALA A 148 -8.39 -2.19 24.27
CA ALA A 148 -8.64 -3.60 23.94
C ALA A 148 -9.96 -4.07 24.57
N VAL A 149 -10.78 -4.76 23.78
CA VAL A 149 -12.08 -5.28 24.21
C VAL A 149 -12.00 -6.80 24.30
N ARG A 150 -12.38 -7.33 25.46
CA ARG A 150 -12.58 -8.78 25.60
C ARG A 150 -13.82 -9.20 24.85
N VAL A 151 -13.68 -10.25 24.07
CA VAL A 151 -14.78 -10.87 23.32
C VAL A 151 -15.06 -12.27 23.87
N LEU A 152 -16.31 -12.71 23.80
CA LEU A 152 -16.66 -14.08 24.16
C LEU A 152 -16.10 -15.04 23.12
N ALA A 153 -15.72 -16.25 23.53
CA ALA A 153 -15.14 -17.25 22.63
C ALA A 153 -16.03 -17.56 21.41
N ALA A 154 -17.35 -17.60 21.60
CA ALA A 154 -18.31 -17.80 20.52
C ALA A 154 -18.32 -16.63 19.52
N ASP A 155 -18.31 -15.40 20.03
CA ASP A 155 -18.28 -14.20 19.19
C ASP A 155 -16.94 -14.07 18.45
N TRP A 156 -15.83 -14.46 19.10
CA TRP A 156 -14.51 -14.49 18.47
C TRP A 156 -14.48 -15.46 17.29
N LEU A 157 -15.00 -16.68 17.46
CA LEU A 157 -15.13 -17.65 16.36
C LEU A 157 -15.97 -17.11 15.21
N GLU A 158 -17.12 -16.50 15.51
CA GLU A 158 -17.98 -15.89 14.50
C GLU A 158 -17.25 -14.77 13.74
N GLN A 159 -16.54 -13.89 14.44
CA GLN A 159 -15.77 -12.80 13.85
C GLN A 159 -14.66 -13.34 12.92
N LYS A 160 -13.90 -14.35 13.36
CA LYS A 160 -12.84 -14.96 12.52
C LYS A 160 -13.42 -15.63 11.29
N ARG A 161 -14.54 -16.35 11.44
CA ARG A 161 -15.26 -16.98 10.32
C ARG A 161 -15.78 -15.95 9.33
N ALA A 162 -16.42 -14.90 9.83
CA ALA A 162 -16.96 -13.82 9.01
C ALA A 162 -15.85 -13.08 8.25
N LYS A 163 -14.70 -12.84 8.91
CA LYS A 163 -13.52 -12.26 8.27
C LYS A 163 -12.99 -13.16 7.15
N ALA A 164 -12.77 -14.44 7.40
CA ALA A 164 -12.26 -15.36 6.39
C ALA A 164 -13.21 -15.44 5.17
N LEU A 165 -14.53 -15.51 5.40
CA LEU A 165 -15.53 -15.48 4.33
C LEU A 165 -15.49 -14.18 3.51
N LYS A 166 -15.36 -13.03 4.18
CA LYS A 166 -15.22 -11.73 3.51
C LYS A 166 -13.95 -11.66 2.68
N ASP A 167 -12.83 -12.15 3.20
CA ASP A 167 -11.55 -12.16 2.50
C ASP A 167 -11.60 -13.10 1.27
N ILE A 168 -12.25 -14.26 1.39
CA ILE A 168 -12.52 -15.17 0.25
C ILE A 168 -13.32 -14.46 -0.84
N ASP A 169 -14.43 -13.81 -0.50
CA ASP A 169 -15.27 -13.08 -1.46
C ASP A 169 -14.49 -11.95 -2.14
N TYR A 170 -13.78 -11.14 -1.36
CA TYR A 170 -12.97 -10.03 -1.85
C TYR A 170 -11.89 -10.51 -2.80
N HIS A 171 -11.05 -11.47 -2.40
CA HIS A 171 -9.95 -11.94 -3.22
C HIS A 171 -10.41 -12.71 -4.45
N THR A 172 -11.55 -13.42 -4.38
CA THR A 172 -12.16 -14.02 -5.56
C THR A 172 -12.55 -12.96 -6.60
N LYS A 173 -13.19 -11.87 -6.15
CA LYS A 173 -13.61 -10.77 -7.03
C LYS A 173 -12.42 -10.02 -7.62
N GLU A 174 -11.43 -9.68 -6.80
CA GLU A 174 -10.26 -8.93 -7.26
C GLU A 174 -9.36 -9.77 -8.17
N TYR A 175 -9.18 -11.07 -7.89
CA TYR A 175 -8.44 -11.95 -8.79
C TYR A 175 -9.12 -12.03 -10.16
N LYS A 176 -10.45 -12.18 -10.20
CA LYS A 176 -11.19 -12.16 -11.47
C LYS A 176 -11.00 -10.84 -12.23
N LYS A 177 -11.13 -9.71 -11.55
CA LYS A 177 -10.89 -8.38 -12.16
C LYS A 177 -9.48 -8.28 -12.72
N GLU A 178 -8.48 -8.81 -12.01
CA GLU A 178 -7.10 -8.79 -12.48
C GLU A 178 -6.89 -9.65 -13.73
N VAL A 179 -7.45 -10.86 -13.76
CA VAL A 179 -7.45 -11.71 -14.96
C VAL A 179 -8.10 -10.99 -16.14
N ASP A 180 -9.26 -10.38 -15.94
CA ASP A 180 -9.96 -9.62 -16.99
C ASP A 180 -9.13 -8.42 -17.48
N ARG A 181 -8.48 -7.70 -16.56
CA ARG A 181 -7.59 -6.56 -16.88
C ARG A 181 -6.39 -7.01 -17.71
N VAL A 182 -5.74 -8.11 -17.31
CA VAL A 182 -4.61 -8.71 -18.02
C VAL A 182 -5.02 -9.20 -19.41
N ASN A 183 -6.16 -9.88 -19.53
CA ASN A 183 -6.71 -10.29 -20.81
C ASN A 183 -6.95 -9.09 -21.75
N GLY A 184 -7.52 -8.00 -21.22
CA GLY A 184 -7.70 -6.76 -21.98
C GLY A 184 -6.37 -6.15 -22.43
N ARG A 185 -5.34 -6.14 -21.58
CA ARG A 185 -3.99 -5.67 -21.93
C ARG A 185 -3.37 -6.52 -23.04
N ASN A 186 -3.50 -7.84 -22.95
CA ASN A 186 -2.97 -8.78 -23.95
C ASN A 186 -3.67 -8.59 -25.30
N GLN A 187 -4.99 -8.44 -25.31
CA GLN A 187 -5.75 -8.14 -26.53
C GLN A 187 -5.31 -6.81 -27.16
N TRP A 188 -5.13 -5.76 -26.35
CA TRP A 188 -4.70 -4.46 -26.81
C TRP A 188 -3.30 -4.49 -27.45
N VAL A 189 -2.33 -5.13 -26.79
CA VAL A 189 -0.95 -5.26 -27.32
C VAL A 189 -0.95 -6.08 -28.60
N LYS A 190 -1.71 -7.19 -28.65
CA LYS A 190 -1.83 -8.02 -29.86
C LYS A 190 -2.43 -7.24 -31.02
N ALA A 191 -3.50 -6.48 -30.78
CA ALA A 191 -4.14 -5.65 -31.80
C ALA A 191 -3.17 -4.59 -32.36
N LEU A 192 -2.44 -3.89 -31.49
CA LEU A 192 -1.43 -2.90 -31.89
C LEU A 192 -0.31 -3.55 -32.71
N ARG A 193 0.20 -4.70 -32.28
CA ARG A 193 1.28 -5.39 -33.01
C ARG A 193 0.81 -5.86 -34.39
N ASN A 194 -0.41 -6.37 -34.49
CA ASN A 194 -1.00 -6.81 -35.76
C ASN A 194 -1.24 -5.65 -36.74
N SER A 195 -1.53 -4.44 -36.26
CA SER A 195 -1.68 -3.26 -37.13
C SER A 195 -0.35 -2.67 -37.63
N LEU A 196 0.78 -3.17 -37.14
CA LEU A 196 2.13 -2.71 -37.46
C LEU A 196 2.93 -3.76 -38.26
N VAL A 197 2.24 -4.77 -38.81
CA VAL A 197 2.80 -5.80 -39.71
C VAL A 197 2.67 -5.36 -41.15
#